data_AF-A0A7N2N2L4-F1
#
_entry.id   AF-A0A7N2N2L4-F1
#
_cell.length_a   1.000
_cell.length_b   1.000
_cell.length_c   1.000
_cell.angle_alpha   90.00
_cell.angle_beta   90.00
_cell.angle_gamma   90.00
#
_symmetry.space_group_name_H-M   'P 1'
#
loop_
_entity.id
_entity.type
_entity.pdbx_description
1 polymer ?
#
loop_
_entity_poly.entity_id
_entity_poly.type
_entity_poly.pdbx_seq_one_letter_code
_entity_poly.pdbx_strand_id
1 'polypeptide(L)'
;MEALLLGLIFKCILVDKLIKPLLYTDLFQDHFAPSSYFKLPNFENDTLLIPKETSWFGYYPDGAFKPILPPQQTQLYIEDWIGLKTLDEAGRVKYITVPGYHLDISQSDIEEYVLPYL
;
A
#
# COMPACT_ATOMS: atom_id res chain seq x y z
N MET A 1 -29.43 15.87 -2.10
CA MET A 1 -28.39 14.81 -2.14
C MET A 1 -27.01 15.39 -2.46
N GLU A 2 -26.89 16.41 -3.31
CA GLU A 2 -25.62 17.06 -3.66
C GLU A 2 -24.91 17.78 -2.50
N ALA A 3 -25.65 18.44 -1.59
CA ALA A 3 -25.06 19.15 -0.45
C ALA A 3 -24.39 18.21 0.58
N LEU A 4 -24.90 16.98 0.74
CA LEU A 4 -24.30 15.96 1.62
C LEU A 4 -23.01 15.39 1.02
N LEU A 5 -22.96 15.21 -0.30
CA LEU A 5 -21.78 14.73 -1.01
C LEU A 5 -20.66 15.80 -1.00
N LEU A 6 -20.99 17.07 -1.26
CA LEU A 6 -20.07 18.20 -1.14
C LEU A 6 -19.55 18.36 0.30
N GLY A 7 -20.42 18.22 1.30
CA GLY A 7 -20.03 18.27 2.72
C GLY A 7 -19.06 17.15 3.12
N LEU A 8 -19.27 15.93 2.61
CA LEU A 8 -18.34 14.81 2.84
C LEU A 8 -17.00 15.04 2.14
N ILE A 9 -17.01 15.48 0.88
CA ILE A 9 -15.81 15.77 0.09
C ILE A 9 -14.96 16.86 0.77
N PHE A 10 -15.58 17.95 1.22
CA PHE A 10 -14.87 19.01 1.95
C PHE A 10 -14.25 18.50 3.25
N LYS A 11 -14.93 17.59 3.95
CA LYS A 11 -14.43 16.98 5.17
C LYS A 11 -13.22 16.09 4.89
N CYS A 12 -13.26 15.28 3.84
CA CYS A 12 -12.14 14.44 3.40
C CYS A 12 -10.92 15.28 2.99
N ILE A 13 -11.12 16.34 2.19
CA ILE A 13 -10.04 17.24 1.76
C ILE A 13 -9.42 17.95 2.96
N LEU A 14 -10.24 18.39 3.92
CA LEU A 14 -9.75 19.05 5.13
C LEU A 14 -8.95 18.08 6.01
N VAL A 15 -9.44 16.86 6.20
CA VAL A 15 -8.76 15.81 6.96
C VAL A 15 -7.42 15.44 6.31
N ASP A 16 -7.39 15.29 4.99
CA ASP A 16 -6.15 15.03 4.23
C ASP A 16 -5.13 16.16 4.44
N LYS A 17 -5.55 17.43 4.33
CA LYS A 17 -4.69 18.58 4.60
C LYS A 17 -4.15 18.65 6.03
N LEU A 18 -4.89 18.12 7.01
CA LEU A 18 -4.47 18.11 8.41
C LEU A 18 -3.54 16.94 8.75
N ILE A 19 -3.73 15.78 8.12
CA ILE A 19 -2.94 14.57 8.38
C ILE A 19 -1.63 14.57 7.58
N LYS A 20 -1.64 15.12 6.36
CA LYS A 20 -0.47 15.17 5.48
C LYS A 20 0.80 15.67 6.19
N PRO A 21 0.81 16.84 6.86
CA PRO A 21 2.02 17.33 7.53
C PRO A 21 2.58 16.35 8.55
N LEU A 22 1.73 15.55 9.23
CA LEU A 22 2.16 14.53 10.19
C LEU A 22 2.79 13.33 9.49
N LEU A 23 2.16 12.85 8.41
CA LEU A 23 2.64 11.70 7.62
C LEU A 23 4.00 11.97 6.98
N TYR A 24 4.25 13.21 6.54
CA TYR A 24 5.51 13.63 5.91
C TYR A 24 6.57 14.15 6.91
N THR A 25 6.37 13.98 8.21
CA THR A 25 7.44 14.31 9.17
C THR A 25 8.55 13.27 9.11
N ASP A 26 9.80 13.72 9.34
CA ASP A 26 10.96 12.83 9.51
C ASP A 26 10.66 11.76 10.58
N LEU A 27 9.91 12.11 11.64
CA LEU A 27 9.46 11.14 12.65
C LEU A 27 8.69 9.95 12.03
N PHE A 28 7.69 10.20 11.19
CA PHE A 28 6.91 9.11 10.62
C PHE A 28 7.72 8.33 9.58
N GLN A 29 8.50 9.04 8.74
CA GLN A 29 9.33 8.40 7.72
C GLN A 29 10.46 7.55 8.34
N ASP A 30 11.17 8.06 9.35
CA ASP A 30 12.27 7.38 10.04
C ASP A 30 11.81 6.19 10.89
N HIS A 31 10.54 6.17 11.32
CA HIS A 31 9.96 5.09 12.13
C HIS A 31 9.06 4.12 11.36
N PHE A 32 8.59 4.48 10.16
CA PHE A 32 7.87 3.60 9.25
C PHE A 32 8.82 2.87 8.28
N ALA A 33 9.85 3.55 7.78
CA ALA A 33 10.90 2.98 6.93
C ALA A 33 12.07 2.22 7.62
N PRO A 34 12.20 2.08 8.97
CA PRO A 34 13.33 1.39 9.56
C PRO A 34 13.20 -0.13 9.49
N SER A 35 12.07 -0.68 9.00
CA SER A 35 12.04 -2.08 8.58
C SER A 35 12.97 -2.22 7.37
N SER A 36 14.09 -2.90 7.56
CA SER A 36 15.15 -2.89 6.56
C SER A 36 14.84 -3.64 5.28
N TYR A 37 13.69 -4.30 5.26
CA TYR A 37 13.21 -5.09 4.17
C TYR A 37 11.71 -5.33 4.31
N PHE A 38 10.97 -5.20 3.22
CA PHE A 38 9.52 -5.31 3.20
C PHE A 38 9.07 -6.25 2.08
N LYS A 39 8.48 -7.39 2.47
CA LYS A 39 7.86 -8.33 1.55
C LYS A 39 6.36 -8.13 1.60
N LEU A 40 5.79 -7.86 0.44
CA LEU A 40 4.37 -7.64 0.29
C LEU A 40 3.76 -8.86 -0.41
N PRO A 41 3.15 -9.80 0.33
CA PRO A 41 2.46 -10.92 -0.28
C PRO A 41 1.13 -10.48 -0.89
N ASN A 42 0.92 -10.84 -2.15
CA ASN A 42 -0.38 -10.75 -2.82
C ASN A 42 -0.84 -12.16 -3.17
N PHE A 43 -2.06 -12.51 -2.79
CA PHE A 43 -2.61 -13.85 -3.03
C PHE A 43 -3.27 -13.90 -4.40
N GLU A 44 -2.94 -14.92 -5.20
CA GLU A 44 -3.43 -15.03 -6.58
C GLU A 44 -4.96 -14.99 -6.68
N ASN A 45 -5.62 -15.70 -5.77
CA ASN A 45 -7.06 -15.90 -5.73
C ASN A 45 -7.71 -15.14 -4.56
N ASP A 46 -7.11 -14.05 -4.08
CA ASP A 46 -7.71 -13.23 -3.02
C ASP A 46 -9.10 -12.72 -3.45
N THR A 47 -10.10 -12.95 -2.59
CA THR A 47 -11.48 -12.49 -2.77
C THR A 47 -11.92 -11.49 -1.70
N LEU A 48 -11.09 -11.23 -0.69
CA LEU A 48 -11.36 -10.30 0.41
C LEU A 48 -10.79 -8.92 0.13
N LEU A 49 -9.58 -8.84 -0.41
CA LEU A 49 -8.96 -7.58 -0.81
C LEU A 49 -9.43 -7.17 -2.21
N ILE A 50 -10.10 -6.01 -2.32
CA ILE A 50 -10.66 -5.51 -3.57
C ILE A 50 -10.18 -4.06 -3.81
N PRO A 51 -9.27 -3.81 -4.76
CA PRO A 51 -8.54 -4.78 -5.58
C PRO A 51 -7.48 -5.52 -4.74
N LYS A 52 -7.09 -6.74 -5.15
CA LYS A 52 -6.09 -7.53 -4.41
C LYS A 52 -4.72 -6.85 -4.35
N GLU A 53 -4.43 -6.04 -5.37
CA GLU A 53 -3.24 -5.20 -5.51
C GLU A 53 -3.10 -4.17 -4.37
N THR A 54 -4.13 -3.97 -3.53
CA THR A 54 -4.00 -3.21 -2.27
C THR A 54 -2.91 -3.76 -1.38
N SER A 55 -2.65 -5.07 -1.41
CA SER A 55 -1.52 -5.72 -0.71
C SER A 55 -0.16 -5.17 -1.15
N TRP A 56 -0.09 -4.63 -2.37
CA TRP A 56 1.10 -4.04 -2.97
C TRP A 56 1.06 -2.51 -3.00
N PHE A 57 0.09 -1.87 -2.33
CA PHE A 57 -0.20 -0.43 -2.48
C PHE A 57 -0.61 -0.02 -3.90
N GLY A 58 -1.04 -0.97 -4.73
CA GLY A 58 -1.78 -0.68 -5.96
C GLY A 58 -3.24 -0.38 -5.64
N TYR A 59 -3.87 0.51 -6.42
CA TYR A 59 -5.27 0.87 -6.20
C TYR A 59 -5.95 1.38 -7.47
N TYR A 60 -7.24 1.68 -7.37
CA TYR A 60 -7.96 2.36 -8.45
C TYR A 60 -7.61 3.84 -8.53
N PRO A 61 -7.69 4.46 -9.72
CA PRO A 61 -7.63 5.92 -9.86
C PRO A 61 -8.79 6.60 -9.14
N ASP A 62 -8.59 7.85 -8.73
CA ASP A 62 -9.63 8.66 -8.11
C ASP A 62 -10.87 8.76 -9.01
N GLY A 63 -12.04 8.45 -8.43
CA GLY A 63 -13.32 8.51 -9.14
C GLY A 63 -13.55 7.37 -10.14
N ALA A 64 -12.67 6.37 -10.22
CA ALA A 64 -12.82 5.22 -11.09
C ALA A 64 -12.61 3.90 -10.33
N PHE A 65 -13.06 2.78 -10.92
CA PHE A 65 -12.78 1.42 -10.43
C PHE A 65 -11.92 0.62 -11.42
N LYS A 66 -11.48 1.23 -12.52
CA LYS A 66 -10.59 0.64 -13.53
C LYS A 66 -9.82 1.76 -14.25
N PRO A 67 -8.60 1.50 -14.77
CA PRO A 67 -7.81 0.28 -14.57
C PRO A 67 -7.29 0.17 -13.12
N ILE A 68 -6.64 -0.93 -12.76
CA ILE A 68 -5.90 -1.03 -11.49
C ILE A 68 -4.52 -0.43 -11.71
N LEU A 69 -4.12 0.52 -10.87
CA LEU A 69 -2.81 1.13 -10.90
C LEU A 69 -1.82 0.27 -10.10
N PRO A 70 -0.64 -0.07 -10.66
CA PRO A 70 0.44 -0.62 -9.85
C PRO A 70 0.93 0.44 -8.85
N PRO A 71 1.61 0.04 -7.76
CA PRO A 71 2.10 0.98 -6.74
C PRO A 71 2.86 2.16 -7.33
N GLN A 72 3.74 1.92 -8.30
CA GLN A 72 4.58 2.95 -8.95
C GLN A 72 3.80 4.04 -9.69
N GLN A 73 2.51 3.84 -9.95
CA GLN A 73 1.62 4.81 -10.59
C GLN A 73 0.67 5.52 -9.61
N THR A 74 0.71 5.16 -8.33
CA THR A 74 -0.12 5.79 -7.30
C THR A 74 0.54 7.07 -6.76
N GLN A 75 -0.27 8.02 -6.28
CA GLN A 75 0.27 9.24 -5.67
C GLN A 75 1.12 8.94 -4.43
N LEU A 76 0.72 7.93 -3.65
CA LEU A 76 1.44 7.45 -2.48
C LEU A 76 2.90 7.11 -2.80
N TYR A 77 3.15 6.45 -3.94
CA TYR A 77 4.50 6.13 -4.39
C TYR A 77 5.19 7.34 -5.05
N ILE A 78 4.51 8.03 -5.96
CA ILE A 78 5.10 9.11 -6.77
C ILE A 78 5.63 10.24 -5.88
N GLU A 79 4.84 10.65 -4.89
CA GLU A 79 5.19 11.68 -3.91
C GLU A 79 5.86 11.11 -2.64
N ASP A 80 6.15 9.80 -2.63
CA ASP A 80 6.85 9.08 -1.56
C ASP A 80 6.27 9.30 -0.15
N TRP A 81 4.96 9.17 -0.01
CA TRP A 81 4.23 9.57 1.22
C TRP A 81 4.64 8.83 2.47
N ILE A 82 5.14 7.60 2.32
CA ILE A 82 5.51 6.72 3.42
C ILE A 82 6.92 6.14 3.22
N GLY A 83 7.71 6.72 2.32
CA GLY A 83 9.05 6.23 2.00
C GLY A 83 9.04 4.97 1.12
N LEU A 84 7.88 4.56 0.58
CA LEU A 84 7.75 3.35 -0.23
C LEU A 84 8.62 3.40 -1.49
N LYS A 85 8.70 4.54 -2.17
CA LYS A 85 9.55 4.71 -3.34
C LYS A 85 11.02 4.67 -2.95
N THR A 86 11.39 5.38 -1.89
CA THR A 86 12.77 5.34 -1.36
C THR A 86 13.20 3.91 -1.02
N LEU A 87 12.33 3.11 -0.40
CA LEU A 87 12.60 1.71 -0.07
C LEU A 87 12.65 0.80 -1.32
N ASP A 88 11.75 0.99 -2.28
CA ASP A 88 11.70 0.21 -3.52
C ASP A 88 12.96 0.46 -4.38
N GLU A 89 13.34 1.74 -4.56
CA GLU A 89 14.56 2.13 -5.29
C GLU A 89 15.84 1.65 -4.59
N ALA A 90 15.84 1.55 -3.26
CA ALA A 90 16.94 0.95 -2.49
C ALA A 90 16.95 -0.60 -2.52
N GLY A 91 16.01 -1.23 -3.22
CA GLY A 91 15.88 -2.69 -3.30
C GLY A 91 15.39 -3.37 -2.03
N ARG A 92 14.82 -2.59 -1.10
CA ARG A 92 14.32 -3.04 0.21
C ARG A 92 12.85 -3.45 0.18
N VAL A 93 12.16 -3.29 -0.95
CA VAL A 93 10.80 -3.81 -1.17
C VAL A 93 10.86 -5.01 -2.11
N LYS A 94 10.09 -6.06 -1.80
CA LYS A 94 9.80 -7.16 -2.70
C LYS A 94 8.31 -7.41 -2.79
N TYR A 95 7.81 -7.30 -4.01
CA TYR A 95 6.47 -7.70 -4.38
C TYR A 95 6.49 -9.20 -4.68
N ILE A 96 5.82 -10.00 -3.85
CA ILE A 96 5.74 -11.45 -4.02
C ILE A 96 4.30 -11.86 -4.26
N THR A 97 4.09 -12.80 -5.17
CA THR A 97 2.80 -13.42 -5.42
C THR A 97 2.82 -14.80 -4.80
N VAL A 98 1.78 -15.13 -4.03
CA VAL A 98 1.64 -16.43 -3.36
C VAL A 98 0.38 -17.11 -3.89
N PRO A 99 0.42 -18.40 -4.25
CA PRO A 99 -0.78 -19.12 -4.65
C PRO A 99 -1.72 -19.28 -3.45
N GLY A 100 -3.04 -19.23 -3.68
CA GLY A 100 -4.04 -19.43 -2.63
C GLY A 100 -5.00 -18.26 -2.45
N TYR A 101 -5.82 -18.36 -1.42
CA TYR A 101 -6.77 -17.34 -0.97
C TYR A 101 -6.16 -16.45 0.13
N HIS A 102 -6.93 -15.50 0.63
CA HIS A 102 -6.48 -14.56 1.66
C HIS A 102 -5.90 -15.29 2.89
N LEU A 103 -4.60 -15.07 3.16
CA LEU A 103 -3.83 -15.68 4.24
C LEU A 103 -3.67 -17.21 4.17
N ASP A 104 -4.05 -17.82 3.04
CA ASP A 104 -3.77 -19.22 2.75
C ASP A 104 -2.36 -19.34 2.18
N ILE A 105 -1.36 -19.29 3.07
CA ILE A 105 0.06 -19.38 2.74
C ILE A 105 0.59 -20.77 3.11
N SER A 106 1.28 -21.42 2.16
CA SER A 106 1.87 -22.74 2.41
C SER A 106 3.06 -22.64 3.37
N GLN A 107 3.38 -23.75 4.05
CA GLN A 107 4.59 -23.81 4.88
C GLN A 107 5.85 -23.53 4.06
N SER A 108 5.95 -24.04 2.83
CA SER A 108 7.07 -23.76 1.93
C SER A 108 7.19 -22.28 1.60
N ASP A 109 6.07 -21.59 1.37
CA ASP A 109 6.07 -20.15 1.11
C ASP A 109 6.46 -19.35 2.36
N ILE A 110 6.06 -19.79 3.57
CA ILE A 110 6.55 -19.19 4.82
C ILE A 110 8.07 -19.37 4.96
N GLU A 111 8.57 -20.57 4.70
CA GLU A 111 10.00 -20.90 4.79
C GLU A 111 10.83 -20.09 3.80
N GLU A 112 10.33 -19.87 2.59
CA GLU A 112 11.01 -19.09 1.56
C GLU A 112 10.88 -17.58 1.80
N TYR A 113 9.67 -17.11 2.11
CA TYR A 113 9.37 -15.69 2.08
C TYR A 113 9.49 -15.02 3.46
N VAL A 114 9.14 -15.69 4.54
CA VAL A 114 9.05 -15.08 5.88
C VAL A 114 10.26 -15.41 6.73
N LEU A 115 10.63 -16.70 6.84
CA LEU A 115 11.67 -17.15 7.78
C LEU A 115 13.05 -16.48 7.63
N PRO A 116 13.55 -16.11 6.43
CA PRO A 116 14.88 -15.50 6.33
C PRO A 116 14.99 -14.09 6.96
N TYR A 117 13.90 -13.55 7.50
CA TYR A 117 13.80 -12.19 8.05
C TYR A 117 13.30 -12.16 9.51
N LEU A 118 13.11 -13.33 10.14
CA LEU A 118 12.80 -13.50 11.56
C LEU A 118 14.05 -13.97 12.33
#